data_AF-A0A1V2CHH3-F1
#
_entry.id   AF-A0A1V2CHH3-F1
#
_cell.length_a   1.000
_cell.length_b   1.000
_cell.length_c   1.000
_cell.angle_alpha   90.00
_cell.angle_beta   90.00
_cell.angle_gamma   90.00
#
_symmetry.space_group_name_H-M   'P 1'
#
loop_
_entity.id
_entity.type
_entity.pdbx_description
1 polymer ?
#
loop_
_entity_poly.entity_id
_entity_poly.type
_entity_poly.pdbx_seq_one_letter_code
_entity_poly.pdbx_strand_id
1 'polypeptide(L)'
;MKKYASLLLFALLLNGCDDGDLKVDTIDFDDTSIVSQSCDPLTNNLIYRLKSQESLLIQLPNDKIINDPTPTNTPLIYNIDNTTYRVVYRAYDGTVATANICGAIPPTSPKVTEEWQATAGQIVIVTTQQATTADDGSTKITGYAHNISFKNITFLKPSGPQVEEEFSFGTFNTTVTPVVVSFSDENADYCPDTKKIYNDNTVSSLVLENLADGLIVNEATPTGTPRTSLINANGANKLYYRTYSGALPADTKSYFCIEKTPTTPAILDTWFGQDGQVNVSGIIEVTTTNDLKVFRHKVVLRNATLQKGNSTFKLATTFLLGTVTTIAP
;
A
#
# COMPACT_ATOMS: atom_id res chain seq x y z
N MET A 1 -26.11 -6.23 -63.60
CA MET A 1 -25.45 -5.25 -62.70
C MET A 1 -26.44 -4.53 -61.77
N LYS A 2 -27.60 -4.04 -62.25
CA LYS A 2 -28.60 -3.35 -61.39
C LYS A 2 -29.11 -4.19 -60.19
N LYS A 3 -29.26 -5.51 -60.34
CA LYS A 3 -29.74 -6.41 -59.26
C LYS A 3 -28.74 -6.59 -58.11
N TYR A 4 -27.44 -6.50 -58.38
CA TYR A 4 -26.38 -6.63 -57.37
C TYR A 4 -26.14 -5.32 -56.62
N ALA A 5 -26.36 -4.17 -57.27
CA ALA A 5 -26.30 -2.86 -56.62
C ALA A 5 -27.37 -2.70 -55.54
N SER A 6 -28.59 -3.21 -55.78
CA SER A 6 -29.64 -3.23 -54.75
C SER A 6 -29.30 -4.12 -53.56
N LEU A 7 -28.64 -5.27 -53.76
CA LEU A 7 -28.21 -6.13 -52.65
C LEU A 7 -27.09 -5.48 -51.81
N LEU A 8 -26.16 -4.77 -52.44
CA LEU A 8 -25.10 -4.04 -51.74
C LEU A 8 -25.67 -2.86 -50.93
N LEU A 9 -26.67 -2.16 -51.49
CA LEU A 9 -27.38 -1.09 -50.80
C LEU A 9 -28.22 -1.62 -49.62
N PHE A 10 -28.82 -2.79 -49.77
CA PHE A 10 -29.56 -3.47 -48.69
C PHE A 10 -28.62 -3.97 -47.58
N ALA A 11 -27.42 -4.47 -47.94
CA ALA A 11 -26.41 -4.86 -46.97
C ALA A 11 -25.85 -3.65 -46.18
N LEU A 12 -25.74 -2.47 -46.81
CA LEU A 12 -25.35 -1.23 -46.13
C LEU A 12 -26.44 -0.72 -45.16
N LEU A 13 -27.72 -0.95 -45.46
CA LEU A 13 -28.84 -0.59 -44.58
C LEU A 13 -28.99 -1.55 -43.39
N LEU A 14 -28.53 -2.80 -43.50
CA LEU A 14 -28.55 -3.79 -42.41
C LEU A 14 -27.36 -3.70 -41.44
N ASN A 15 -26.38 -2.82 -41.70
CA ASN A 15 -25.30 -2.50 -40.77
C ASN A 15 -25.58 -1.23 -39.96
N GLY A 16 -26.75 -0.62 -40.10
CA GLY A 16 -27.25 0.32 -39.12
C GLY A 16 -27.75 -0.48 -37.91
N CYS A 17 -26.84 -0.82 -36.98
CA CYS A 17 -27.26 -1.00 -35.59
C CYS A 17 -27.74 0.37 -35.12
N ASP A 18 -29.01 0.68 -35.41
CA ASP A 18 -29.78 1.64 -34.64
C ASP A 18 -29.91 1.00 -33.27
N ASP A 19 -28.97 1.36 -32.39
CA ASP A 19 -28.91 0.91 -31.00
C ASP A 19 -30.04 1.65 -30.28
N GLY A 20 -31.26 1.16 -30.57
CA GLY A 20 -32.50 1.85 -30.26
C GLY A 20 -32.53 2.21 -28.80
N ASP A 21 -32.77 3.50 -28.54
CA ASP A 21 -33.08 4.13 -27.26
C ASP A 21 -32.81 3.20 -26.06
N LEU A 22 -31.52 3.05 -25.70
CA LEU A 22 -31.06 2.20 -24.60
C LEU A 22 -31.65 2.73 -23.30
N LYS A 23 -32.84 2.20 -22.96
CA LYS A 23 -33.49 2.48 -21.70
C LYS A 23 -32.86 1.60 -20.64
N VAL A 24 -32.17 2.22 -19.70
CA VAL A 24 -31.50 1.51 -18.62
C VAL A 24 -32.54 1.21 -17.54
N ASP A 25 -32.72 -0.06 -17.19
CA ASP A 25 -33.61 -0.45 -16.09
C ASP A 25 -32.84 -0.75 -14.81
N THR A 26 -31.60 -1.24 -14.92
CA THR A 26 -30.71 -1.60 -13.81
C THR A 26 -29.27 -1.24 -14.12
N ILE A 27 -28.53 -0.75 -13.12
CA ILE A 27 -27.07 -0.57 -13.21
C ILE A 27 -26.43 -1.94 -12.94
N ASP A 28 -25.61 -2.42 -13.87
CA ASP A 28 -24.85 -3.67 -13.70
C ASP A 28 -23.39 -3.38 -14.08
N PHE A 29 -22.43 -3.63 -13.20
CA PHE A 29 -21.00 -3.56 -13.53
C PHE A 29 -20.27 -4.81 -13.00
N ASP A 30 -20.93 -5.97 -12.98
CA ASP A 30 -20.38 -7.18 -12.37
C ASP A 30 -19.34 -7.89 -13.25
N ASP A 31 -19.19 -7.50 -14.52
CA ASP A 31 -18.14 -8.02 -15.40
C ASP A 31 -16.74 -7.69 -14.84
N THR A 32 -16.01 -8.75 -14.49
CA THR A 32 -14.63 -8.71 -13.99
C THR A 32 -13.62 -8.10 -14.96
N SER A 33 -13.96 -8.00 -16.26
CA SER A 33 -13.13 -7.32 -17.26
C SER A 33 -13.16 -5.80 -17.10
N ILE A 34 -14.19 -5.26 -16.44
CA ILE A 34 -14.34 -3.82 -16.21
C ILE A 34 -13.55 -3.42 -14.96
N VAL A 35 -12.42 -2.73 -15.17
CA VAL A 35 -11.53 -2.30 -14.09
C VAL A 35 -11.85 -0.88 -13.62
N SER A 36 -11.68 -0.62 -12.32
CA SER A 36 -11.76 0.74 -11.77
C SER A 36 -10.50 1.53 -12.12
N GLN A 37 -10.69 2.77 -12.58
CA GLN A 37 -9.63 3.68 -12.99
C GLN A 37 -9.80 5.03 -12.30
N SER A 38 -8.72 5.81 -12.19
CA SER A 38 -8.74 7.17 -11.66
C SER A 38 -8.39 8.18 -12.75
N CYS A 39 -9.01 9.37 -12.71
CA CYS A 39 -8.60 10.47 -13.58
C CYS A 39 -7.25 11.07 -13.18
N ASP A 40 -6.89 10.99 -11.90
CA ASP A 40 -5.60 11.42 -11.37
C ASP A 40 -5.13 10.43 -10.30
N PRO A 41 -4.07 9.63 -10.57
CA PRO A 41 -3.58 8.62 -9.63
C PRO A 41 -2.96 9.22 -8.35
N LEU A 42 -2.61 10.51 -8.35
CA LEU A 42 -2.05 11.19 -7.17
C LEU A 42 -3.13 11.60 -6.17
N THR A 43 -4.30 11.99 -6.66
CA THR A 43 -5.40 12.48 -5.81
C THR A 43 -6.53 11.48 -5.64
N ASN A 44 -6.77 10.60 -6.62
CA ASN A 44 -7.85 9.60 -6.62
C ASN A 44 -9.23 10.18 -6.29
N ASN A 45 -9.44 11.45 -6.67
CA ASN A 45 -10.64 12.22 -6.35
C ASN A 45 -11.85 11.85 -7.23
N LEU A 46 -11.61 11.24 -8.39
CA LEU A 46 -12.62 10.74 -9.31
C LEU A 46 -12.21 9.36 -9.81
N ILE A 47 -12.89 8.33 -9.31
CA ILE A 47 -12.69 6.93 -9.71
C ILE A 47 -13.90 6.50 -10.52
N TYR A 48 -13.67 5.79 -11.62
CA TYR A 48 -14.72 5.41 -12.55
C TYR A 48 -14.52 3.99 -13.09
N ARG A 49 -15.62 3.43 -13.59
CA ARG A 49 -15.67 2.20 -14.38
C ARG A 49 -16.41 2.49 -15.68
N LEU A 50 -15.93 1.95 -16.79
CA LEU A 50 -16.52 2.15 -18.11
C LEU A 50 -16.95 0.82 -18.73
N LYS A 51 -18.16 0.81 -19.27
CA LYS A 51 -18.56 -0.10 -20.34
C LYS A 51 -18.47 0.64 -21.68
N SER A 52 -18.91 0.00 -22.76
CA SER A 52 -18.97 0.66 -24.07
C SER A 52 -19.81 1.93 -24.04
N GLN A 53 -21.03 1.92 -23.50
CA GLN A 53 -21.96 3.08 -23.50
C GLN A 53 -22.41 3.50 -22.10
N GLU A 54 -21.73 3.06 -21.05
CA GLU A 54 -22.11 3.36 -19.67
C GLU A 54 -20.88 3.72 -18.83
N SER A 55 -21.06 4.61 -17.86
CA SER A 55 -20.07 4.89 -16.83
C SER A 55 -20.68 4.89 -15.45
N LEU A 56 -19.90 4.40 -14.48
CA LEU A 56 -20.21 4.51 -13.05
C LEU A 56 -19.04 5.21 -12.38
N LEU A 57 -19.32 6.28 -11.66
CA LEU A 57 -18.31 7.16 -11.09
C LEU A 57 -18.55 7.37 -9.60
N ILE A 58 -17.44 7.49 -8.88
CA ILE A 58 -17.41 8.01 -7.51
C ILE A 58 -16.50 9.23 -7.46
N GLN A 59 -16.98 10.28 -6.80
CA GLN A 59 -16.19 11.45 -6.45
C GLN A 59 -16.02 11.49 -4.93
N LEU A 60 -14.78 11.72 -4.49
CA LEU A 60 -14.40 11.83 -3.09
C LEU A 60 -13.28 12.87 -2.92
N PRO A 61 -13.11 13.48 -1.73
CA PRO A 61 -11.95 14.29 -1.41
C PRO A 61 -10.63 13.51 -1.56
N ASN A 62 -9.54 14.24 -1.76
CA ASN A 62 -8.23 13.67 -2.09
C ASN A 62 -7.83 12.50 -1.21
N ASP A 63 -7.37 12.70 0.00
CA ASP A 63 -6.89 11.68 0.94
C ASP A 63 -7.90 10.60 1.44
N LYS A 64 -8.96 10.27 0.70
CA LYS A 64 -10.03 9.34 1.14
C LYS A 64 -9.89 7.91 0.60
N ILE A 65 -9.01 7.69 -0.37
CA ILE A 65 -8.42 6.38 -0.64
C ILE A 65 -7.13 6.27 0.17
N ILE A 66 -7.18 5.47 1.25
CA ILE A 66 -6.07 5.34 2.20
C ILE A 66 -5.30 4.07 1.91
N ASN A 67 -4.01 4.22 1.59
CA ASN A 67 -3.04 3.14 1.39
C ASN A 67 -2.56 2.56 2.72
N ASP A 68 -3.50 2.06 3.50
CA ASP A 68 -3.29 1.30 4.73
C ASP A 68 -4.46 0.32 4.89
N PRO A 69 -4.24 -0.97 5.19
CA PRO A 69 -5.31 -1.94 5.33
C PRO A 69 -6.31 -1.50 6.39
N THR A 70 -7.60 -1.67 6.10
CA THR A 70 -8.64 -1.45 7.10
C THR A 70 -8.65 -2.61 8.09
N PRO A 71 -8.73 -2.36 9.41
CA PRO A 71 -8.91 -3.44 10.38
C PRO A 71 -10.18 -4.25 10.09
N THR A 72 -10.21 -5.51 10.51
CA THR A 72 -11.38 -6.38 10.36
C THR A 72 -12.63 -5.70 10.91
N ASN A 73 -13.73 -5.73 10.14
CA ASN A 73 -15.02 -5.10 10.47
C ASN A 73 -14.98 -3.59 10.71
N THR A 74 -13.91 -2.90 10.29
CA THR A 74 -13.76 -1.44 10.43
C THR A 74 -13.44 -0.80 9.07
N PRO A 75 -14.38 -0.87 8.09
CA PRO A 75 -14.17 -0.23 6.79
C PRO A 75 -14.19 1.30 6.91
N LEU A 76 -13.69 1.97 5.87
CA LEU A 76 -13.92 3.41 5.70
C LEU A 76 -15.35 3.61 5.20
N ILE A 77 -16.10 4.53 5.83
CA ILE A 77 -17.50 4.79 5.52
C ILE A 77 -17.67 6.29 5.26
N TYR A 78 -18.23 6.63 4.10
CA TYR A 78 -18.52 8.01 3.72
C TYR A 78 -19.99 8.14 3.31
N ASN A 79 -20.72 9.07 3.93
CA ASN A 79 -22.11 9.31 3.56
C ASN A 79 -22.18 10.07 2.23
N ILE A 80 -23.03 9.61 1.33
CA ILE A 80 -23.30 10.30 0.07
C ILE A 80 -24.09 11.57 0.40
N ASP A 81 -23.49 12.72 0.14
CA ASP A 81 -24.06 14.05 0.42
C ASP A 81 -24.28 14.87 -0.86
N ASN A 82 -23.91 14.28 -2.00
CA ASN A 82 -24.01 14.85 -3.32
C ASN A 82 -23.22 16.16 -3.55
N THR A 83 -22.27 16.47 -2.66
CA THR A 83 -21.39 17.64 -2.74
C THR A 83 -19.93 17.21 -2.66
N THR A 84 -19.58 16.52 -1.58
CA THR A 84 -18.25 16.03 -1.25
C THR A 84 -18.08 14.58 -1.71
N TYR A 85 -19.08 13.76 -1.43
CA TYR A 85 -19.13 12.34 -1.80
C TYR A 85 -20.29 12.13 -2.77
N ARG A 86 -19.96 11.81 -4.01
CA ARG A 86 -20.95 11.68 -5.10
C ARG A 86 -20.79 10.33 -5.76
N VAL A 87 -21.91 9.71 -6.09
CA VAL A 87 -21.96 8.52 -6.95
C VAL A 87 -22.88 8.87 -8.11
N VAL A 88 -22.39 8.67 -9.33
CA VAL A 88 -23.11 9.04 -10.56
C VAL A 88 -22.99 7.91 -11.55
N TYR A 89 -24.12 7.48 -12.09
CA TYR A 89 -24.21 6.60 -13.24
C TYR A 89 -24.59 7.43 -14.47
N ARG A 90 -24.04 7.10 -15.65
CA ARG A 90 -24.41 7.71 -16.93
C ARG A 90 -24.50 6.67 -18.04
N ALA A 91 -25.48 6.84 -18.91
CA ALA A 91 -25.57 6.18 -20.21
C ALA A 91 -25.28 7.17 -21.34
N TYR A 92 -24.80 6.67 -22.48
CA TYR A 92 -24.35 7.49 -23.60
C TYR A 92 -24.92 7.01 -24.94
N ASP A 93 -25.09 7.93 -25.90
CA ASP A 93 -25.54 7.63 -27.29
C ASP A 93 -24.44 7.02 -28.18
N GLY A 94 -23.33 6.59 -27.60
CA GLY A 94 -22.18 6.02 -28.29
C GLY A 94 -21.06 5.64 -27.34
N THR A 95 -19.93 5.20 -27.90
CA THR A 95 -18.84 4.65 -27.08
C THR A 95 -18.19 5.71 -26.19
N VAL A 96 -18.24 5.50 -24.88
CA VAL A 96 -17.59 6.34 -23.86
C VAL A 96 -16.14 5.88 -23.64
N ALA A 97 -15.24 6.85 -23.48
CA ALA A 97 -13.84 6.62 -23.18
C ALA A 97 -13.36 7.48 -22.01
N THR A 98 -12.16 7.19 -21.49
CA THR A 98 -11.53 7.96 -20.41
C THR A 98 -11.53 9.47 -20.66
N ALA A 99 -11.33 9.92 -21.91
CA ALA A 99 -11.31 11.36 -22.24
C ALA A 99 -12.67 12.04 -22.02
N ASN A 100 -13.79 11.30 -22.12
CA ASN A 100 -15.13 11.81 -21.80
C ASN A 100 -15.33 12.07 -20.30
N ILE A 101 -14.56 11.37 -19.45
CA ILE A 101 -14.66 11.47 -18.00
C ILE A 101 -13.61 12.42 -17.44
N CYS A 102 -12.35 12.26 -17.88
CA CYS A 102 -11.17 12.87 -17.29
C CYS A 102 -10.56 13.99 -18.13
N GLY A 103 -11.14 14.33 -19.28
CA GLY A 103 -10.62 15.39 -20.14
C GLY A 103 -10.67 16.74 -19.44
N ALA A 104 -9.60 17.54 -19.55
CA ALA A 104 -9.62 18.93 -19.09
C ALA A 104 -10.72 19.75 -19.77
N ILE A 105 -11.02 19.40 -21.03
CA ILE A 105 -12.21 19.83 -21.76
C ILE A 105 -12.82 18.53 -22.32
N PRO A 106 -13.82 17.93 -21.64
CA PRO A 106 -14.45 16.71 -22.12
C PRO A 106 -15.11 16.92 -23.49
N PRO A 107 -14.93 16.00 -24.45
CA PRO A 107 -15.60 16.10 -25.73
C PRO A 107 -17.13 15.99 -25.55
N THR A 108 -17.87 16.67 -26.42
CA THR A 108 -19.35 16.70 -26.41
C THR A 108 -20.00 15.45 -27.00
N SER A 109 -19.20 14.50 -27.50
CA SER A 109 -19.64 13.20 -28.02
C SER A 109 -18.84 12.06 -27.37
N PRO A 110 -19.48 10.92 -27.04
CA PRO A 110 -20.94 10.70 -27.11
C PRO A 110 -21.70 11.57 -26.10
N LYS A 111 -22.98 11.84 -26.36
CA LYS A 111 -23.85 12.59 -25.47
C LYS A 111 -24.37 11.70 -24.37
N VAL A 112 -24.55 12.27 -23.18
CA VAL A 112 -25.24 11.61 -22.07
C VAL A 112 -26.72 11.52 -22.40
N THR A 113 -27.26 10.31 -22.42
CA THR A 113 -28.70 10.02 -22.66
C THR A 113 -29.46 9.88 -21.36
N GLU A 114 -28.82 9.30 -20.34
CA GLU A 114 -29.35 9.20 -18.98
C GLU A 114 -28.27 9.51 -17.93
N GLU A 115 -28.65 10.14 -16.82
CA GLU A 115 -27.79 10.35 -15.65
C GLU A 115 -28.57 10.01 -14.39
N TRP A 116 -28.04 9.09 -13.58
CA TRP A 116 -28.63 8.73 -12.29
C TRP A 116 -27.69 9.16 -11.17
N GLN A 117 -28.14 10.09 -10.36
CA GLN A 117 -27.37 10.62 -9.25
C GLN A 117 -27.79 9.96 -7.95
N ALA A 118 -26.83 9.46 -7.17
CA ALA A 118 -27.13 8.95 -5.83
C ALA A 118 -27.46 10.12 -4.89
N THR A 119 -28.58 10.00 -4.18
CA THR A 119 -29.12 11.03 -3.27
C THR A 119 -29.05 10.62 -1.80
N ALA A 120 -28.82 9.35 -1.53
CA ALA A 120 -28.63 8.79 -0.18
C ALA A 120 -27.77 7.53 -0.25
N GLY A 121 -27.31 7.07 0.91
CA GLY A 121 -26.49 5.87 1.08
C GLY A 121 -25.07 6.16 1.53
N GLN A 122 -24.25 5.12 1.55
CA GLN A 122 -22.87 5.19 2.04
C GLN A 122 -21.92 4.55 1.05
N ILE A 123 -20.77 5.18 0.81
CA ILE A 123 -19.61 4.55 0.18
C ILE A 123 -18.84 3.81 1.27
N VAL A 124 -18.64 2.50 1.08
CA VAL A 124 -17.94 1.62 2.02
C VAL A 124 -16.69 1.09 1.32
N ILE A 125 -15.52 1.31 1.93
CA ILE A 125 -14.23 0.91 1.37
C ILE A 125 -13.50 -0.02 2.34
N VAL A 126 -13.14 -1.21 1.85
CA VAL A 126 -12.26 -2.16 2.54
C VAL A 126 -10.92 -2.20 1.81
N THR A 127 -9.86 -1.80 2.50
CA THR A 127 -8.50 -1.80 1.93
C THR A 127 -7.74 -3.05 2.38
N THR A 128 -7.06 -3.70 1.43
CA THR A 128 -6.14 -4.81 1.68
C THR A 128 -4.77 -4.53 1.07
N GLN A 129 -3.71 -5.00 1.72
CA GLN A 129 -2.34 -4.86 1.23
C GLN A 129 -2.06 -5.88 0.12
N GLN A 130 -1.38 -5.45 -0.93
CA GLN A 130 -0.80 -6.34 -1.94
C GLN A 130 0.71 -6.41 -1.73
N ALA A 131 1.25 -7.63 -1.71
CA ALA A 131 2.68 -7.86 -1.53
C ALA A 131 3.18 -9.04 -2.36
N THR A 132 4.47 -9.01 -2.68
CA THR A 132 5.20 -10.13 -3.26
C THR A 132 6.12 -10.74 -2.21
N THR A 133 6.46 -12.02 -2.39
CA THR A 133 7.41 -12.75 -1.54
C THR A 133 8.59 -13.19 -2.39
N ALA A 134 9.81 -12.97 -1.91
CA ALA A 134 11.05 -13.41 -2.55
C ALA A 134 11.52 -14.77 -1.99
N ASP A 135 12.48 -15.40 -2.67
CA ASP A 135 13.01 -16.73 -2.31
C ASP A 135 13.69 -16.76 -0.94
N ASP A 136 14.24 -15.63 -0.48
CA ASP A 136 14.81 -15.48 0.87
C ASP A 136 13.75 -15.34 1.98
N GLY A 137 12.47 -15.34 1.59
CA GLY A 137 11.30 -15.19 2.46
C GLY A 137 11.00 -13.75 2.88
N SER A 138 11.71 -12.75 2.33
CA SER A 138 11.33 -11.34 2.48
C SER A 138 10.04 -11.03 1.71
N THR A 139 9.28 -10.04 2.18
CA THR A 139 8.10 -9.55 1.47
C THR A 139 8.23 -8.07 1.11
N LYS A 140 7.58 -7.68 0.01
CA LYS A 140 7.59 -6.31 -0.52
C LYS A 140 6.17 -5.85 -0.79
N ILE A 141 5.76 -4.75 -0.18
CA ILE A 141 4.46 -4.12 -0.46
C ILE A 141 4.52 -3.50 -1.84
N THR A 142 3.62 -3.91 -2.74
CA THR A 142 3.56 -3.42 -4.12
C THR A 142 2.39 -2.49 -4.36
N GLY A 143 1.38 -2.51 -3.49
CA GLY A 143 0.16 -1.73 -3.66
C GLY A 143 -0.91 -2.06 -2.64
N TYR A 144 -2.10 -1.54 -2.89
CA TYR A 144 -3.30 -1.81 -2.09
C TYR A 144 -4.50 -2.04 -3.01
N ALA A 145 -5.36 -2.98 -2.62
CA ALA A 145 -6.66 -3.20 -3.24
C ALA A 145 -7.75 -2.61 -2.36
N HIS A 146 -8.48 -1.66 -2.91
CA HIS A 146 -9.62 -0.98 -2.27
C HIS A 146 -10.91 -1.56 -2.85
N ASN A 147 -11.58 -2.43 -2.09
CA ASN A 147 -12.88 -2.96 -2.46
C ASN A 147 -13.95 -1.94 -2.07
N ILE A 148 -14.62 -1.39 -3.07
CA ILE A 148 -15.60 -0.32 -2.91
C ILE A 148 -17.00 -0.88 -3.15
N SER A 149 -17.89 -0.61 -2.21
CA SER A 149 -19.31 -0.95 -2.28
C SER A 149 -20.15 0.22 -1.80
N PHE A 150 -21.44 0.20 -2.12
CA PHE A 150 -22.40 1.15 -1.61
C PHE A 150 -23.40 0.43 -0.71
N LYS A 151 -23.78 1.06 0.39
CA LYS A 151 -24.78 0.55 1.32
C LYS A 151 -25.99 1.48 1.39
N ASN A 152 -27.19 0.92 1.26
CA ASN A 152 -28.46 1.63 1.26
C ASN A 152 -28.46 2.81 0.27
N ILE A 153 -27.94 2.58 -0.93
CA ILE A 153 -27.80 3.63 -1.95
C ILE A 153 -29.15 3.90 -2.63
N THR A 154 -29.46 5.18 -2.84
CA THR A 154 -30.66 5.61 -3.57
C THR A 154 -30.27 6.39 -4.80
N PHE A 155 -30.42 5.79 -5.98
CA PHE A 155 -30.24 6.46 -7.27
C PHE A 155 -31.53 7.17 -7.70
N LEU A 156 -31.40 8.44 -8.11
CA LEU A 156 -32.49 9.17 -8.75
C LEU A 156 -32.46 8.88 -10.25
N LYS A 157 -33.32 7.95 -10.70
CA LYS A 157 -33.53 7.65 -12.12
C LYS A 157 -34.81 8.33 -12.66
N PRO A 158 -34.93 8.54 -13.98
CA PRO A 158 -36.08 9.23 -14.58
C PRO A 158 -37.45 8.60 -14.25
N SER A 159 -37.49 7.28 -14.08
CA SER A 159 -38.71 6.52 -13.77
C SER A 159 -39.08 6.50 -12.28
N GLY A 160 -38.30 7.16 -11.42
CA GLY A 160 -38.49 7.24 -9.96
C GLY A 160 -37.35 6.55 -9.19
N PRO A 161 -37.12 6.88 -7.91
CA PRO A 161 -35.95 6.44 -7.16
C PRO A 161 -35.75 4.92 -7.15
N GLN A 162 -34.49 4.48 -7.26
CA GLN A 162 -34.08 3.09 -7.09
C GLN A 162 -33.23 2.96 -5.84
N VAL A 163 -33.60 2.04 -4.95
CA VAL A 163 -32.90 1.79 -3.68
C VAL A 163 -32.27 0.40 -3.72
N GLU A 164 -31.00 0.32 -3.34
CA GLU A 164 -30.26 -0.92 -3.23
C GLU A 164 -29.59 -1.02 -1.87
N GLU A 165 -29.84 -2.12 -1.15
CA GLU A 165 -29.27 -2.34 0.17
C GLU A 165 -27.75 -2.48 0.11
N GLU A 166 -27.26 -3.16 -0.92
CA GLU A 166 -25.83 -3.32 -1.22
C GLU A 166 -25.61 -3.30 -2.72
N PHE A 167 -24.62 -2.54 -3.18
CA PHE A 167 -24.20 -2.45 -4.58
C PHE A 167 -22.67 -2.51 -4.67
N SER A 168 -22.13 -3.38 -5.51
CA SER A 168 -20.68 -3.51 -5.71
C SER A 168 -20.18 -2.48 -6.73
N PHE A 169 -19.35 -1.51 -6.29
CA PHE A 169 -18.67 -0.64 -7.24
C PHE A 169 -17.49 -1.37 -7.90
N GLY A 170 -16.76 -2.21 -7.17
CA GLY A 170 -15.61 -2.96 -7.66
C GLY A 170 -14.31 -2.65 -6.91
N THR A 171 -13.21 -3.23 -7.37
CA THR A 171 -11.88 -3.07 -6.75
C THR A 171 -11.06 -2.00 -7.48
N PHE A 172 -10.67 -0.96 -6.76
CA PHE A 172 -9.69 0.03 -7.20
C PHE A 172 -8.31 -0.32 -6.64
N ASN A 173 -7.29 -0.42 -7.51
CA ASN A 173 -5.92 -0.76 -7.10
C ASN A 173 -5.03 0.48 -7.12
N THR A 174 -4.24 0.67 -6.08
CA THR A 174 -3.14 1.65 -6.05
C THR A 174 -1.81 0.92 -5.99
N THR A 175 -0.77 1.51 -6.58
CA THR A 175 0.60 0.97 -6.53
C THR A 175 1.47 1.83 -5.63
N VAL A 176 2.42 1.21 -4.95
CA VAL A 176 3.45 1.93 -4.17
C VAL A 176 4.84 1.44 -4.54
N THR A 177 5.83 2.32 -4.38
CA THR A 177 7.23 1.91 -4.46
C THR A 177 7.57 1.04 -3.26
N PRO A 178 8.00 -0.22 -3.45
CA PRO A 178 8.30 -1.09 -2.33
C PRO A 178 9.44 -0.56 -1.47
N VAL A 179 9.28 -0.68 -0.16
CA VAL A 179 10.38 -0.43 0.80
C VAL A 179 11.44 -1.51 0.62
N VAL A 180 12.70 -1.08 0.46
CA VAL A 180 13.86 -1.99 0.37
C VAL A 180 14.77 -1.70 1.55
N VAL A 181 14.94 -2.70 2.41
CA VAL A 181 15.88 -2.65 3.53
C VAL A 181 17.14 -3.38 3.11
N SER A 182 18.20 -2.64 2.82
CA SER A 182 19.50 -3.19 2.42
C SER A 182 20.61 -2.21 2.76
N PHE A 183 21.72 -2.75 3.27
CA PHE A 183 22.91 -2.01 3.64
C PHE A 183 24.11 -2.64 2.92
N SER A 184 25.00 -1.81 2.37
CA SER A 184 26.21 -2.29 1.69
C SER A 184 27.34 -2.62 2.65
N ASP A 185 27.31 -2.04 3.85
CA ASP A 185 28.28 -2.35 4.89
C ASP A 185 27.83 -3.59 5.66
N GLU A 186 28.72 -4.58 5.75
CA GLU A 186 28.51 -5.76 6.60
C GLU A 186 28.83 -5.48 8.06
N ASN A 187 29.43 -4.34 8.38
CA ASN A 187 29.63 -3.87 9.73
C ASN A 187 28.42 -3.08 10.21
N ALA A 188 28.08 -3.26 11.47
CA ALA A 188 27.12 -2.42 12.17
C ALA A 188 27.85 -1.63 13.25
N ASP A 189 27.37 -0.43 13.53
CA ASP A 189 27.86 0.38 14.63
C ASP A 189 27.16 0.02 15.94
N TYR A 190 27.88 0.24 17.04
CA TYR A 190 27.40 -0.05 18.39
C TYR A 190 27.64 1.13 19.32
N CYS A 191 26.59 1.52 20.02
CA CYS A 191 26.58 2.55 21.04
C CYS A 191 26.40 1.85 22.41
N PRO A 192 27.49 1.55 23.13
CA PRO A 192 27.41 0.80 24.39
C PRO A 192 26.63 1.58 25.46
N ASP A 193 26.86 2.88 25.58
CA ASP A 193 26.25 3.72 26.62
C ASP A 193 24.74 3.85 26.46
N THR A 194 24.27 3.99 25.20
CA THR A 194 22.84 4.11 24.88
C THR A 194 22.18 2.79 24.52
N LYS A 195 22.93 1.67 24.57
CA LYS A 195 22.50 0.30 24.24
C LYS A 195 21.81 0.21 22.87
N LYS A 196 22.47 0.70 21.83
CA LYS A 196 21.96 0.67 20.44
C LYS A 196 22.91 -0.01 19.48
N ILE A 197 22.38 -0.78 18.53
CA ILE A 197 23.10 -1.26 17.34
C ILE A 197 22.36 -0.73 16.13
N TYR A 198 23.09 -0.24 15.14
CA TYR A 198 22.48 0.21 13.91
C TYR A 198 23.33 -0.12 12.70
N ASN A 199 22.65 -0.22 11.57
CA ASN A 199 23.25 -0.15 10.25
C ASN A 199 22.42 0.84 9.43
N ASP A 200 23.07 1.56 8.54
CA ASP A 200 22.46 2.60 7.76
C ASP A 200 23.03 2.64 6.35
N ASN A 201 22.28 3.32 5.49
CA ASN A 201 22.83 3.92 4.30
C ASN A 201 22.54 5.42 4.40
N THR A 202 22.95 6.18 3.39
CA THR A 202 22.87 7.64 3.44
C THR A 202 21.46 8.21 3.69
N VAL A 203 20.38 7.46 3.45
CA VAL A 203 18.99 7.95 3.53
C VAL A 203 18.04 7.08 4.36
N SER A 204 18.53 5.98 4.96
CA SER A 204 17.72 5.09 5.78
C SER A 204 18.55 4.31 6.79
N SER A 205 17.93 3.83 7.86
CA SER A 205 18.61 3.07 8.91
C SER A 205 17.74 1.94 9.44
N LEU A 206 18.39 0.90 9.96
CA LEU A 206 17.79 -0.14 10.79
C LEU A 206 18.48 -0.12 12.15
N VAL A 207 17.72 0.13 13.21
CA VAL A 207 18.24 0.38 14.56
C VAL A 207 17.57 -0.57 15.54
N LEU A 208 18.37 -1.29 16.32
CA LEU A 208 17.96 -1.92 17.57
C LEU A 208 18.26 -0.97 18.72
N GLU A 209 17.23 -0.58 19.47
CA GLU A 209 17.34 0.27 20.65
C GLU A 209 16.98 -0.49 21.93
N ASN A 210 17.45 0.01 23.08
CA ASN A 210 17.21 -0.59 24.39
C ASN A 210 17.61 -2.08 24.43
N LEU A 211 18.83 -2.38 23.98
CA LEU A 211 19.30 -3.77 23.90
C LEU A 211 19.24 -4.46 25.26
N ALA A 212 18.79 -5.71 25.24
CA ALA A 212 18.82 -6.58 26.40
C ALA A 212 20.26 -6.81 26.86
N ASP A 213 20.44 -6.80 28.19
CA ASP A 213 21.72 -7.14 28.79
C ASP A 213 22.11 -8.57 28.39
N GLY A 214 23.40 -8.76 28.08
CA GLY A 214 23.92 -10.08 27.70
C GLY A 214 23.86 -10.40 26.21
N LEU A 215 23.27 -9.57 25.34
CA LEU A 215 23.36 -9.79 23.88
C LEU A 215 24.77 -9.55 23.34
N ILE A 216 25.38 -8.42 23.73
CA ILE A 216 26.75 -8.05 23.36
C ILE A 216 27.66 -8.29 24.57
N VAL A 217 28.38 -9.41 24.54
CA VAL A 217 29.30 -9.83 25.61
C VAL A 217 30.62 -10.24 24.98
N ASN A 218 31.73 -9.72 25.51
CA ASN A 218 33.10 -9.99 25.07
C ASN A 218 33.55 -11.40 25.48
N GLU A 219 32.85 -12.40 24.95
CA GLU A 219 33.08 -13.82 25.14
C GLU A 219 32.57 -14.54 23.90
N ALA A 220 33.41 -15.42 23.33
CA ALA A 220 33.04 -16.20 22.17
C ALA A 220 31.86 -17.13 22.48
N THR A 221 30.90 -17.19 21.55
CA THR A 221 29.79 -18.14 21.65
C THR A 221 30.25 -19.51 21.14
N PRO A 222 29.84 -20.63 21.75
CA PRO A 222 30.09 -21.95 21.17
C PRO A 222 29.45 -22.10 19.78
N THR A 223 29.99 -23.01 18.98
CA THR A 223 29.52 -23.24 17.61
C THR A 223 28.05 -23.64 17.60
N GLY A 224 27.24 -22.92 16.82
CA GLY A 224 25.80 -23.21 16.65
C GLY A 224 24.93 -22.76 17.83
N THR A 225 25.49 -22.10 18.83
CA THR A 225 24.74 -21.61 20.01
C THR A 225 24.88 -20.09 20.14
N PRO A 226 24.26 -19.30 19.24
CA PRO A 226 24.26 -17.84 19.37
C PRO A 226 23.53 -17.42 20.65
N ARG A 227 23.87 -16.24 21.18
CA ARG A 227 23.03 -15.58 22.18
C ARG A 227 21.75 -15.13 21.49
N THR A 228 20.61 -15.34 22.13
CA THR A 228 19.30 -15.02 21.53
C THR A 228 18.49 -14.09 22.42
N SER A 229 17.71 -13.25 21.77
CA SER A 229 16.67 -12.43 22.40
C SER A 229 15.54 -12.19 21.41
N LEU A 230 14.45 -11.58 21.85
CA LEU A 230 13.33 -11.21 21.00
C LEU A 230 13.27 -9.69 20.80
N ILE A 231 12.82 -9.30 19.61
CA ILE A 231 12.29 -7.95 19.37
C ILE A 231 11.07 -7.77 20.27
N ASN A 232 11.01 -6.66 20.99
CA ASN A 232 9.85 -6.31 21.81
C ASN A 232 9.60 -4.81 21.75
N ALA A 233 8.53 -4.40 21.07
CA ALA A 233 8.17 -3.01 20.82
C ALA A 233 7.95 -2.22 22.12
N ASN A 234 7.52 -2.90 23.18
CA ASN A 234 7.21 -2.31 24.49
C ASN A 234 8.29 -2.58 25.55
N GLY A 235 9.41 -3.19 25.18
CA GLY A 235 10.44 -3.67 26.10
C GLY A 235 11.86 -3.46 25.56
N ALA A 236 12.69 -4.49 25.72
CA ALA A 236 14.05 -4.51 25.20
C ALA A 236 14.08 -4.83 23.70
N ASN A 237 15.14 -4.41 23.02
CA ASN A 237 15.41 -4.68 21.60
C ASN A 237 14.31 -4.15 20.67
N LYS A 238 13.96 -2.88 20.83
CA LYS A 238 13.01 -2.21 19.93
C LYS A 238 13.66 -2.05 18.56
N LEU A 239 13.08 -2.62 17.53
CA LEU A 239 13.57 -2.52 16.16
C LEU A 239 12.85 -1.40 15.42
N TYR A 240 13.61 -0.53 14.77
CA TYR A 240 13.09 0.56 13.94
C TYR A 240 13.78 0.57 12.59
N TYR A 241 12.99 0.62 11.51
CA TYR A 241 13.48 1.02 10.20
C TYR A 241 12.99 2.43 9.89
N ARG A 242 13.90 3.35 9.53
CA ARG A 242 13.57 4.76 9.31
C ARG A 242 14.11 5.25 7.98
N THR A 243 13.36 6.13 7.33
CA THR A 243 13.80 6.90 6.14
C THR A 243 13.89 8.37 6.49
N TYR A 244 14.77 9.11 5.80
CA TYR A 244 15.09 10.49 6.14
C TYR A 244 14.85 11.45 4.98
N SER A 245 14.52 12.70 5.31
CA SER A 245 14.24 13.77 4.34
C SER A 245 15.49 14.28 3.60
N GLY A 246 16.67 13.83 4.03
CA GLY A 246 17.97 14.19 3.49
C GLY A 246 19.02 13.21 3.97
N ALA A 247 20.27 13.46 3.57
CA ALA A 247 21.37 12.57 3.94
C ALA A 247 21.64 12.58 5.45
N LEU A 248 21.91 11.39 6.00
CA LEU A 248 22.47 11.26 7.35
C LEU A 248 23.86 11.93 7.42
N PRO A 249 24.28 12.41 8.62
CA PRO A 249 25.62 12.96 8.81
C PRO A 249 26.71 11.93 8.46
N ALA A 250 27.86 12.40 7.99
CA ALA A 250 28.99 11.51 7.65
C ALA A 250 29.50 10.71 8.87
N ASP A 251 29.47 11.33 10.06
CA ASP A 251 29.64 10.62 11.33
C ASP A 251 28.26 10.28 11.92
N THR A 252 27.77 9.10 11.59
CA THR A 252 26.44 8.64 12.01
C THR A 252 26.38 8.35 13.51
N LYS A 253 27.52 8.14 14.20
CA LYS A 253 27.53 7.95 15.67
C LYS A 253 27.02 9.17 16.40
N SER A 254 27.35 10.37 15.91
CA SER A 254 26.83 11.62 16.47
C SER A 254 25.29 11.72 16.38
N TYR A 255 24.67 10.96 15.46
CA TYR A 255 23.23 10.92 15.26
C TYR A 255 22.56 9.79 16.08
N PHE A 256 23.13 8.59 16.08
CA PHE A 256 22.51 7.42 16.69
C PHE A 256 22.95 7.18 18.14
N CYS A 257 24.20 7.45 18.50
CA CYS A 257 24.78 7.20 19.83
C CYS A 257 24.48 8.33 20.84
N ILE A 258 23.29 8.90 20.76
CA ILE A 258 22.79 9.89 21.72
C ILE A 258 21.44 9.47 22.27
N GLU A 259 21.07 10.01 23.43
CA GLU A 259 19.82 9.70 24.12
C GLU A 259 18.58 10.11 23.31
N LYS A 260 18.60 11.33 22.76
CA LYS A 260 17.49 11.88 21.98
C LYS A 260 17.86 11.98 20.52
N THR A 261 17.12 11.29 19.65
CA THR A 261 17.30 11.36 18.19
C THR A 261 17.29 12.82 17.71
N PRO A 262 18.27 13.25 16.90
CA PRO A 262 18.29 14.60 16.34
C PRO A 262 17.09 14.85 15.44
N THR A 263 16.72 16.12 15.27
CA THR A 263 15.63 16.54 14.37
C THR A 263 16.09 16.67 12.91
N THR A 264 17.40 16.61 12.64
CA THR A 264 17.98 16.84 11.30
C THR A 264 18.99 15.74 10.95
N PRO A 265 18.82 15.02 9.82
CA PRO A 265 17.67 15.11 8.91
C PRO A 265 16.37 14.66 9.58
N ALA A 266 15.24 15.16 9.08
CA ALA A 266 13.93 14.80 9.60
C ALA A 266 13.58 13.36 9.18
N ILE A 267 12.93 12.62 10.08
CA ILE A 267 12.41 11.28 9.78
C ILE A 267 11.16 11.44 8.92
N LEU A 268 11.12 10.76 7.75
CA LEU A 268 9.95 10.72 6.88
C LEU A 268 9.01 9.58 7.30
N ASP A 269 9.56 8.37 7.40
CA ASP A 269 8.82 7.19 7.82
C ASP A 269 9.51 6.47 8.97
N THR A 270 8.71 5.87 9.84
CA THR A 270 9.18 4.88 10.82
C THR A 270 8.34 3.63 10.67
N TRP A 271 9.04 2.51 10.46
CA TRP A 271 8.49 1.18 10.56
C TRP A 271 8.99 0.53 11.84
N PHE A 272 8.06 -0.05 12.59
CA PHE A 272 8.30 -0.64 13.91
C PHE A 272 8.42 -2.15 13.76
N GLY A 273 9.40 -2.77 14.40
CA GLY A 273 9.47 -4.22 14.48
C GLY A 273 8.33 -4.78 15.31
N GLN A 274 7.65 -5.80 14.80
CA GLN A 274 6.64 -6.54 15.56
C GLN A 274 7.31 -7.40 16.64
N ASP A 275 6.57 -7.64 17.72
CA ASP A 275 7.02 -8.48 18.82
C ASP A 275 7.41 -9.88 18.33
N GLY A 276 8.59 -10.32 18.74
CA GLY A 276 9.09 -11.65 18.46
C GLY A 276 8.34 -12.72 19.22
N GLN A 277 8.32 -13.93 18.67
CA GLN A 277 7.77 -15.13 19.27
C GLN A 277 8.88 -16.18 19.35
N VAL A 278 9.08 -16.77 20.54
CA VAL A 278 10.15 -17.74 20.80
C VAL A 278 10.12 -18.85 19.75
N ASN A 279 11.25 -19.08 19.08
CA ASN A 279 11.44 -20.09 18.02
C ASN A 279 10.55 -19.91 16.77
N VAL A 280 9.90 -18.76 16.59
CA VAL A 280 8.99 -18.49 15.47
C VAL A 280 9.41 -17.25 14.67
N SER A 281 9.41 -16.07 15.30
CA SER A 281 9.59 -14.79 14.61
C SER A 281 10.30 -13.74 15.46
N GLY A 282 10.85 -12.71 14.82
CA GLY A 282 11.45 -11.56 15.50
C GLY A 282 12.56 -11.93 16.48
N ILE A 283 13.39 -12.92 16.15
CA ILE A 283 14.49 -13.39 17.00
C ILE A 283 15.77 -12.65 16.59
N ILE A 284 16.50 -12.17 17.59
CA ILE A 284 17.83 -11.58 17.43
C ILE A 284 18.84 -12.67 17.82
N GLU A 285 19.74 -13.00 16.90
CA GLU A 285 20.84 -13.93 17.13
C GLU A 285 22.17 -13.16 17.10
N VAL A 286 22.97 -13.33 18.15
CA VAL A 286 24.32 -12.78 18.22
C VAL A 286 25.32 -13.92 18.32
N THR A 287 26.11 -14.11 17.27
CA THR A 287 27.27 -15.02 17.28
C THR A 287 28.52 -14.20 17.54
N THR A 288 29.31 -14.58 18.54
CA THR A 288 30.55 -13.88 18.88
C THR A 288 31.76 -14.75 18.59
N THR A 289 32.71 -14.20 17.83
CA THR A 289 34.05 -14.75 17.68
C THR A 289 35.06 -13.79 18.27
N ASN A 290 36.21 -14.28 18.73
CA ASN A 290 37.29 -13.41 19.19
C ASN A 290 38.64 -13.79 18.60
N ASP A 291 39.49 -12.79 18.48
CA ASP A 291 40.92 -12.95 18.27
C ASP A 291 41.64 -12.03 19.25
N LEU A 292 42.42 -12.63 20.16
CA LEU A 292 42.98 -11.96 21.33
C LEU A 292 41.88 -11.21 22.12
N LYS A 293 41.99 -9.88 22.21
CA LYS A 293 41.06 -8.98 22.91
C LYS A 293 40.00 -8.35 22.00
N VAL A 294 39.99 -8.68 20.70
CA VAL A 294 39.02 -8.14 19.73
C VAL A 294 37.88 -9.12 19.56
N PHE A 295 36.65 -8.68 19.85
CA PHE A 295 35.44 -9.48 19.74
C PHE A 295 34.61 -8.97 18.57
N ARG A 296 34.12 -9.89 17.75
CA ARG A 296 33.24 -9.61 16.60
C ARG A 296 31.91 -10.29 16.85
N HIS A 297 30.86 -9.48 16.95
CA HIS A 297 29.48 -9.89 17.22
C HIS A 297 28.68 -9.79 15.92
N LYS A 298 28.42 -10.92 15.28
CA LYS A 298 27.55 -10.98 14.11
C LYS A 298 26.09 -10.97 14.58
N VAL A 299 25.35 -9.93 14.22
CA VAL A 299 23.96 -9.69 14.64
C VAL A 299 23.02 -10.01 13.49
N VAL A 300 22.15 -11.01 13.70
CA VAL A 300 21.21 -11.50 12.69
C VAL A 300 19.78 -11.38 13.24
N LEU A 301 18.87 -10.91 12.40
CA LEU A 301 17.44 -10.89 12.67
C LEU A 301 16.80 -12.06 11.92
N ARG A 302 16.13 -12.96 12.65
CA ARG A 302 15.39 -14.09 12.07
C ARG A 302 13.91 -13.76 12.00
N ASN A 303 13.33 -13.92 10.81
CA ASN A 303 11.88 -13.76 10.59
C ASN A 303 11.32 -12.45 11.19
N ALA A 304 12.04 -11.34 11.04
CA ALA A 304 11.61 -10.05 11.56
C ALA A 304 10.58 -9.40 10.62
N THR A 305 9.49 -8.89 11.20
CA THR A 305 8.43 -8.16 10.49
C THR A 305 8.44 -6.70 10.93
N LEU A 306 8.37 -5.80 9.95
CA LEU A 306 8.28 -4.36 10.14
C LEU A 306 6.85 -3.89 9.82
N GLN A 307 6.33 -2.95 10.63
CA GLN A 307 4.95 -2.47 10.58
C GLN A 307 4.87 -0.94 10.58
N LYS A 308 3.98 -0.39 9.76
CA LYS A 308 3.59 1.03 9.79
C LYS A 308 2.08 1.10 9.55
N GLY A 309 1.32 1.68 10.48
CA GLY A 309 -0.13 1.56 10.46
C GLY A 309 -0.55 0.09 10.56
N ASN A 310 -1.45 -0.34 9.68
CA ASN A 310 -1.86 -1.74 9.53
C ASN A 310 -1.07 -2.48 8.44
N SER A 311 -0.14 -1.78 7.78
CA SER A 311 0.71 -2.35 6.73
C SER A 311 1.93 -3.03 7.32
N THR A 312 2.32 -4.18 6.75
CA THR A 312 3.46 -4.96 7.23
C THR A 312 4.29 -5.54 6.10
N PHE A 313 5.60 -5.64 6.29
CA PHE A 313 6.47 -6.41 5.42
C PHE A 313 7.54 -7.14 6.22
N LYS A 314 8.04 -8.25 5.68
CA LYS A 314 9.00 -9.13 6.33
C LYS A 314 10.39 -8.89 5.75
N LEU A 315 11.39 -8.78 6.62
CA LEU A 315 12.80 -8.88 6.20
C LEU A 315 13.09 -10.32 5.71
N ALA A 316 14.25 -10.51 5.08
CA ALA A 316 14.70 -11.87 4.75
C ALA A 316 14.63 -12.79 5.98
N THR A 317 14.34 -14.07 5.76
CA THR A 317 14.24 -15.09 6.83
C THR A 317 15.46 -15.04 7.75
N THR A 318 16.62 -14.76 7.17
CA THR A 318 17.88 -14.47 7.87
C THR A 318 18.41 -13.14 7.37
N PHE A 319 18.20 -12.07 8.13
CA PHE A 319 18.66 -10.73 7.78
C PHE A 319 19.88 -10.36 8.60
N LEU A 320 21.01 -10.06 7.96
CA LEU A 320 22.21 -9.56 8.64
C LEU A 320 22.02 -8.08 8.95
N LEU A 321 21.92 -7.72 10.23
CA LEU A 321 22.00 -6.31 10.63
C LEU A 321 23.44 -5.81 10.46
N GLY A 322 24.41 -6.63 10.84
CA GLY A 322 25.84 -6.38 10.62
C GLY A 322 26.70 -7.02 11.69
N THR A 323 28.01 -6.78 11.60
CA THR A 323 29.01 -7.22 12.57
C THR A 323 29.48 -6.04 13.40
N VAL A 324 29.27 -6.11 14.71
CA VAL A 324 29.77 -5.14 15.68
C VAL A 324 31.14 -5.61 16.18
N THR A 325 32.10 -4.69 16.31
CA THR A 325 33.40 -4.98 16.93
C THR A 325 33.54 -4.27 18.27
N THR A 326 33.96 -4.99 19.30
CA THR A 326 34.33 -4.45 20.61
C THR A 326 35.74 -4.91 20.99
N ILE A 327 36.37 -4.19 21.91
CA ILE A 327 37.71 -4.50 22.40
C ILE A 327 37.63 -4.64 23.93
N ALA A 328 38.08 -5.78 24.46
CA ALA A 328 38.24 -5.93 25.90
C ALA A 328 39.49 -5.17 26.40
N PRO A 329 39.43 -4.53 27.58
CA PRO A 329 40.57 -3.84 28.17
C PRO A 329 41.79 -4.74 28.39
#